data_AF-A0A920WAR7-F1
#
_entry.id   AF-A0A920WAR7-F1
#
_cell.length_a   1.000
_cell.length_b   1.000
_cell.length_c   1.000
_cell.angle_alpha   90.00
_cell.angle_beta   90.00
_cell.angle_gamma   90.00
#
_symmetry.space_group_name_H-M   'P 1'
#
loop_
_entity.id
_entity.type
_entity.pdbx_description
1 polymer ?
#
loop_
_entity_poly.entity_id
_entity_poly.type
_entity_poly.pdbx_seq_one_letter_code
_entity_poly.pdbx_strand_id
1 'polypeptide(L)'
;MDGMHLPTKDGEVTLTTAGTGGRPMEAWADFLQEPRLTDPKFATRQSRLENWEELHDLVAPRLSEWNNLDLMQETMSLGLVIGLVQSPKQVVESPHLEERGYFVEIEHETASRLKYPGSGFLMDGINTRGK
;
A
#
# COMPACT_ATOMS: atom_id res chain seq x y z
N MET A 1 -13.42 1.38 -7.92
CA MET A 1 -12.11 0.74 -7.67
C MET A 1 -11.23 1.56 -6.73
N ASP A 2 -11.00 2.86 -6.99
CA ASP A 2 -10.14 3.67 -6.10
C ASP A 2 -10.60 3.61 -4.64
N GLY A 3 -9.67 3.24 -3.74
CA GLY A 3 -9.93 3.08 -2.31
C GLY A 3 -10.65 1.79 -1.91
N MET A 4 -10.99 0.90 -2.85
CA MET A 4 -11.49 -0.44 -2.52
C MET A 4 -10.36 -1.31 -1.98
N HIS A 5 -10.69 -2.20 -1.05
CA HIS A 5 -9.80 -3.28 -0.64
C HIS A 5 -9.87 -4.40 -1.67
N LEU A 6 -8.72 -4.74 -2.24
CA LEU A 6 -8.56 -5.74 -3.29
C LEU A 6 -7.73 -6.89 -2.72
N PRO A 7 -8.19 -8.14 -2.87
CA PRO A 7 -7.53 -9.28 -2.27
C PRO A 7 -6.18 -9.57 -2.93
N THR A 8 -5.26 -10.08 -2.11
CA THR A 8 -3.96 -10.66 -2.47
C THR A 8 -3.85 -12.03 -1.82
N LYS A 9 -2.73 -12.75 -2.00
CA LYS A 9 -2.52 -14.07 -1.37
C LYS A 9 -2.58 -14.05 0.16
N ASP A 10 -2.10 -12.97 0.77
CA ASP A 10 -1.84 -12.87 2.21
C ASP A 10 -2.35 -11.56 2.84
N GLY A 11 -3.36 -10.94 2.22
CA GLY A 11 -4.06 -9.77 2.76
C GLY A 11 -4.76 -8.97 1.68
N GLU A 12 -4.84 -7.66 1.88
CA GLU A 12 -5.51 -6.75 0.94
C GLU A 12 -4.61 -5.57 0.59
N VAL A 13 -4.89 -4.97 -0.56
CA VAL A 13 -4.29 -3.73 -1.01
C VAL A 13 -5.36 -2.75 -1.46
N THR A 14 -5.03 -1.47 -1.49
CA THR A 14 -5.86 -0.42 -2.09
C THR A 14 -5.12 0.17 -3.29
N LEU A 15 -5.86 0.41 -4.37
CA LEU A 15 -5.31 1.02 -5.58
C LEU A 15 -5.74 2.47 -5.70
N THR A 16 -4.85 3.29 -6.23
CA THR A 16 -5.17 4.63 -6.74
C THR A 16 -4.96 4.63 -8.25
N THR A 17 -6.03 4.37 -9.01
CA THR A 17 -6.00 4.40 -10.47
C THR A 17 -6.06 5.85 -10.96
N ALA A 18 -4.89 6.41 -11.26
CA ALA A 18 -4.71 7.67 -11.99
C ALA A 18 -5.60 8.86 -11.52
N GLY A 19 -5.26 9.43 -10.35
CA GLY A 19 -5.50 10.85 -10.07
C GLY A 19 -4.44 11.75 -10.74
N THR A 20 -4.45 13.05 -10.46
CA THR A 20 -3.50 14.05 -11.00
C THR A 20 -2.01 13.79 -10.71
N GLY A 21 -1.67 12.76 -9.93
CA GLY A 21 -0.29 12.37 -9.61
C GLY A 21 0.06 10.89 -9.84
N GLY A 22 -0.82 10.08 -10.42
CA GLY A 22 -0.56 8.67 -10.69
C GLY A 22 -0.02 8.40 -12.10
N ARG A 23 0.61 7.24 -12.30
CA ARG A 23 1.00 6.75 -13.64
C ARG A 23 -0.26 6.46 -14.49
N PRO A 24 -0.16 6.59 -15.83
CA PRO A 24 -1.32 6.42 -16.71
C PRO A 24 -1.74 4.94 -16.82
N MET A 25 -2.92 4.67 -17.39
CA MET A 25 -3.50 3.32 -17.46
C MET A 25 -2.65 2.34 -18.26
N GLU A 26 -1.86 2.81 -19.22
CA GLU A 26 -0.90 2.02 -20.00
C GLU A 26 0.16 1.38 -19.08
N ALA A 27 0.64 2.10 -18.06
CA ALA A 27 1.59 1.54 -17.11
C ALA A 27 0.97 0.43 -16.25
N TRP A 28 -0.32 0.53 -15.94
CA TRP A 28 -1.07 -0.54 -15.27
C TRP A 28 -1.33 -1.73 -16.19
N ALA A 29 -1.65 -1.47 -17.47
CA ALA A 29 -1.83 -2.49 -18.50
C ALA A 29 -0.56 -3.31 -18.68
N ASP A 30 0.59 -2.65 -18.76
CA ASP A 30 1.91 -3.29 -18.89
C ASP A 30 2.24 -4.13 -17.64
N PHE A 31 2.08 -3.57 -16.44
CA PHE A 31 2.41 -4.25 -15.19
C PHE A 31 1.51 -5.48 -14.94
N LEU A 32 0.20 -5.34 -15.13
CA LEU A 32 -0.77 -6.42 -14.91
C LEU A 32 -0.82 -7.40 -16.11
N GLN A 33 -0.16 -7.06 -17.22
CA GLN A 33 -0.25 -7.77 -18.49
C GLN A 33 -1.70 -7.88 -18.98
N GLU A 34 -2.45 -6.78 -18.82
CA GLU A 34 -3.86 -6.70 -19.16
C GLU A 34 -4.09 -5.54 -20.14
N PRO A 35 -3.96 -5.78 -21.46
CA PRO A 35 -4.06 -4.72 -22.47
C PRO A 35 -5.46 -4.09 -22.55
N ARG A 36 -6.52 -4.76 -22.06
CA ARG A 36 -7.87 -4.16 -22.03
C ARG A 36 -7.96 -2.95 -21.12
N LEU A 37 -7.00 -2.74 -20.21
CA LEU A 37 -6.93 -1.55 -19.37
C LEU A 37 -6.67 -0.26 -20.17
N THR A 38 -6.21 -0.34 -21.43
CA THR A 38 -6.04 0.81 -22.32
C THR A 38 -7.29 1.15 -23.13
N ASP A 39 -8.43 0.48 -22.88
CA ASP A 39 -9.69 0.80 -23.53
C ASP A 39 -10.08 2.27 -23.25
N PRO A 40 -10.54 3.04 -24.26
CA PRO A 40 -10.98 4.43 -24.08
C PRO A 40 -11.96 4.66 -22.93
N LYS A 41 -12.78 3.66 -22.55
CA LYS A 41 -13.68 3.77 -21.40
C LYS A 41 -12.96 3.87 -20.04
N PHE A 42 -11.67 3.55 -19.97
CA PHE A 42 -10.84 3.71 -18.77
C PHE A 42 -9.90 4.94 -18.81
N ALA A 43 -9.95 5.73 -19.89
CA ALA A 43 -9.00 6.83 -20.12
C ALA A 43 -9.10 7.97 -19.08
N THR A 44 -10.30 8.24 -18.55
CA THR A 44 -10.51 9.33 -17.60
C THR A 44 -10.90 8.81 -16.22
N ARG A 45 -10.66 9.61 -15.17
CA ARG A 45 -11.12 9.27 -13.82
C ARG A 45 -12.63 9.03 -13.77
N GLN A 46 -13.40 9.91 -14.43
CA GLN A 46 -14.85 9.80 -14.46
C GLN A 46 -15.30 8.50 -15.15
N SER A 47 -14.72 8.19 -16.30
CA SER A 47 -15.09 6.99 -17.05
C SER A 47 -14.68 5.70 -16.33
N ARG A 48 -13.56 5.68 -15.57
CA ARG A 48 -13.22 4.56 -14.68
C ARG A 48 -14.20 4.37 -13.52
N LEU A 49 -14.76 5.46 -12.99
CA LEU A 49 -15.80 5.38 -11.96
C LEU A 49 -17.10 4.80 -12.52
N GLU A 50 -17.47 5.17 -13.75
CA GLU A 50 -18.66 4.66 -14.43
C GLU A 50 -18.53 3.17 -14.82
N ASN A 51 -17.31 2.73 -15.16
CA ASN A 51 -17.01 1.36 -15.60
C ASN A 51 -16.25 0.56 -14.51
N TRP A 52 -16.47 0.85 -13.24
CA TRP A 52 -15.62 0.36 -12.15
C TRP A 52 -15.70 -1.16 -11.95
N GLU A 53 -16.84 -1.79 -12.23
CA GLU A 53 -17.05 -3.24 -12.10
C GLU A 53 -16.18 -3.99 -13.11
N GLU A 54 -16.23 -3.58 -14.37
CA GLU A 54 -15.39 -4.18 -15.41
C GLU A 54 -13.91 -3.93 -15.13
N LEU A 55 -13.56 -2.70 -14.71
CA LEU A 55 -12.18 -2.40 -14.31
C LEU A 55 -11.73 -3.32 -13.16
N HIS A 56 -12.59 -3.54 -12.17
CA HIS A 56 -12.34 -4.45 -11.05
C HIS A 56 -12.08 -5.88 -11.52
N ASP A 57 -12.92 -6.39 -12.41
CA ASP A 57 -12.80 -7.78 -12.92
C ASP A 57 -11.53 -8.00 -13.75
N LEU A 58 -10.98 -6.94 -14.36
CA LEU A 58 -9.70 -6.99 -15.07
C LEU A 58 -8.50 -6.97 -14.11
N VAL A 59 -8.59 -6.25 -12.99
CA VAL A 59 -7.45 -5.99 -12.10
C VAL A 59 -7.36 -6.97 -10.93
N ALA A 60 -8.47 -7.19 -10.22
CA ALA A 60 -8.50 -7.93 -8.97
C ALA A 60 -7.94 -9.36 -9.08
N PRO A 61 -8.23 -10.14 -10.15
CA PRO A 61 -7.68 -11.49 -10.29
C PRO A 61 -6.15 -11.48 -10.34
N ARG A 62 -5.54 -10.52 -11.06
CA ARG A 62 -4.09 -10.46 -11.20
C ARG A 62 -3.40 -10.08 -9.88
N LEU A 63 -4.00 -9.17 -9.11
CA LEU A 63 -3.48 -8.81 -7.78
C LEU A 63 -3.60 -9.96 -6.78
N SER A 64 -4.64 -10.80 -6.90
CA SER A 64 -4.84 -11.96 -6.03
C SER A 64 -3.71 -13.01 -6.12
N GLU A 65 -2.87 -12.93 -7.15
CA GLU A 65 -1.73 -13.82 -7.36
C GLU A 65 -0.45 -13.36 -6.64
N TRP A 66 -0.43 -12.17 -6.03
CA TRP A 66 0.74 -11.61 -5.36
C TRP A 66 0.65 -11.71 -3.85
N ASN A 67 1.80 -11.71 -3.16
CA ASN A 67 1.82 -11.31 -1.76
C ASN A 67 1.74 -9.78 -1.66
N ASN A 68 1.07 -9.26 -0.65
CA ASN A 68 0.71 -7.85 -0.56
C ASN A 68 1.92 -6.91 -0.44
N LEU A 69 2.94 -7.28 0.34
CA LEU A 69 4.15 -6.48 0.53
C LEU A 69 5.03 -6.50 -0.72
N ASP A 70 5.20 -7.67 -1.35
CA ASP A 70 5.96 -7.80 -2.60
C ASP A 70 5.32 -6.97 -3.72
N LEU A 71 3.99 -7.02 -3.82
CA LEU A 71 3.21 -6.21 -4.76
C LEU A 71 3.41 -4.70 -4.51
N MET A 72 3.34 -4.26 -3.25
CA MET A 72 3.58 -2.86 -2.89
C MET A 72 4.99 -2.42 -3.30
N GLN A 73 6.01 -3.20 -2.98
CA GLN A 73 7.40 -2.86 -3.30
C GLN A 73 7.63 -2.77 -4.81
N GLU A 74 7.14 -3.77 -5.56
CA GLU A 74 7.28 -3.81 -7.02
C GLU A 74 6.56 -2.62 -7.68
N THR A 75 5.30 -2.38 -7.32
CA THR A 75 4.51 -1.28 -7.89
C THR A 75 5.09 0.08 -7.55
N MET A 76 5.54 0.30 -6.30
CA MET A 76 6.20 1.54 -5.90
C MET A 76 7.49 1.79 -6.68
N SER A 77 8.27 0.75 -7.00
CA SER A 77 9.49 0.89 -7.82
C SER A 77 9.20 1.38 -9.24
N LEU A 78 7.99 1.13 -9.75
CA LEU A 78 7.49 1.57 -11.06
C LEU A 78 6.72 2.90 -11.01
N GLY A 79 6.59 3.50 -9.83
CA GLY A 79 5.77 4.69 -9.57
C GLY A 79 4.26 4.42 -9.59
N LEU A 80 3.84 3.15 -9.55
CA LEU A 80 2.43 2.75 -9.41
C LEU A 80 2.05 2.84 -7.94
N VAL A 81 0.91 3.47 -7.65
CA VAL A 81 0.49 3.77 -6.28
C VAL A 81 -0.45 2.70 -5.76
N ILE A 82 0.08 1.86 -4.86
CA ILE A 82 -0.67 0.89 -4.06
C ILE A 82 -0.47 1.17 -2.58
N GLY A 83 -1.56 1.12 -1.81
CA GLY A 83 -1.54 1.13 -0.35
C GLY A 83 -1.71 -0.28 0.21
N LEU A 84 -0.83 -0.68 1.13
CA LEU A 84 -0.94 -1.96 1.84
C LEU A 84 -1.97 -1.87 2.98
N VAL A 85 -2.94 -2.80 3.03
CA VAL A 85 -3.86 -2.92 4.18
C VAL A 85 -3.20 -3.82 5.22
N GLN A 86 -2.42 -3.20 6.12
CA GLN A 86 -1.62 -3.91 7.11
C GLN A 86 -2.44 -4.34 8.33
N SER A 87 -2.30 -5.60 8.73
CA SER A 87 -2.67 -6.06 10.07
C SER A 87 -1.78 -5.45 11.15
N PRO A 88 -2.21 -5.39 12.42
CA PRO A 88 -1.38 -4.90 13.52
C PRO A 88 -0.01 -5.59 13.62
N LYS A 89 0.05 -6.90 13.33
CA LYS A 89 1.30 -7.66 13.30
C LYS A 89 2.25 -7.16 12.21
N GLN A 90 1.74 -7.01 10.98
CA GLN A 90 2.53 -6.48 9.86
C GLN A 90 3.03 -5.05 10.12
N VAL A 91 2.23 -4.21 10.79
CA VAL A 91 2.67 -2.86 11.17
C VAL A 91 3.86 -2.93 12.14
N VAL A 92 3.79 -3.76 13.19
CA VAL A 92 4.88 -3.90 14.17
C VAL A 92 6.15 -4.51 13.56
N GLU A 93 6.00 -5.36 12.55
CA GLU A 93 7.08 -6.03 11.81
C GLU A 93 7.47 -5.29 10.51
N SER A 94 6.99 -4.07 10.28
CA SER A 94 7.19 -3.33 9.03
C SER A 94 8.66 -2.90 8.86
N PRO A 95 9.34 -3.28 7.77
CA PRO A 95 10.73 -2.85 7.51
C PRO A 95 10.89 -1.33 7.47
N HIS A 96 9.89 -0.61 6.94
CA HIS A 96 9.89 0.84 6.86
C HIS A 96 9.84 1.52 8.24
N LEU A 97 9.05 0.95 9.17
CA LEU A 97 8.94 1.49 10.53
C LEU A 97 10.15 1.10 11.39
N GLU A 98 10.74 -0.07 11.13
CA GLU A 98 12.00 -0.51 11.77
C GLU A 98 13.16 0.41 11.39
N GLU A 99 13.36 0.68 10.09
CA GLU A 99 14.42 1.59 9.60
C GLU A 99 14.34 2.99 10.25
N ARG A 100 13.13 3.44 10.56
CA ARG A 100 12.87 4.75 11.18
C ARG A 100 12.98 4.75 12.71
N GLY A 101 13.24 3.60 13.33
CA GLY A 101 13.20 3.46 14.78
C GLY A 101 11.84 3.88 15.37
N TYR A 102 10.75 3.60 14.65
CA TYR A 102 9.42 4.09 15.00
C TYR A 102 8.92 3.46 16.31
N PHE A 103 9.09 2.15 16.48
CA PHE A 103 8.75 1.48 17.73
C PHE A 103 9.94 1.53 18.70
N VAL A 104 9.68 1.97 19.92
CA VAL A 104 10.64 2.00 21.03
C VAL A 104 10.24 0.98 22.09
N GLU A 105 11.21 0.50 22.85
CA GLU A 105 10.94 -0.42 23.96
C GLU A 105 10.90 0.36 25.27
N ILE A 106 9.84 0.15 26.05
CA ILE A 106 9.64 0.78 27.35
C ILE A 106 9.62 -0.31 28.41
N GLU A 107 10.40 -0.11 29.47
CA GLU A 107 10.38 -0.93 30.66
C GLU A 107 9.31 -0.42 31.64
N HIS A 108 8.44 -1.31 32.10
CA HIS A 108 7.39 -0.99 33.05
C HIS A 108 7.68 -1.66 34.38
N GLU A 109 7.47 -0.97 35.49
CA GLU A 109 7.70 -1.54 36.84
C GLU A 109 6.85 -2.80 37.10
N THR A 110 5.70 -2.91 36.44
CA THR A 110 4.71 -3.98 36.64
C THR A 110 4.56 -4.93 35.46
N ALA A 111 5.28 -4.71 34.35
CA ALA A 111 5.20 -5.53 33.16
C ALA A 111 6.58 -5.74 32.54
N SER A 112 6.75 -6.83 31.78
CA SER A 112 7.97 -7.03 30.99
C SER A 112 8.15 -5.90 29.97
N ARG A 113 9.36 -5.79 29.41
CA ARG A 113 9.67 -4.85 28.33
C ARG A 113 8.73 -5.04 27.12
N LEU A 114 8.05 -3.97 26.69
CA LEU A 114 7.08 -4.00 25.60
C LEU A 114 7.40 -2.91 24.54
N LYS A 115 6.98 -3.15 23.28
CA LYS A 115 7.12 -2.20 22.17
C LYS A 115 5.97 -1.19 22.14
N TYR A 116 6.30 0.09 22.02
CA TYR A 116 5.35 1.20 21.91
C TYR A 116 5.68 2.09 20.71
N PRO A 117 4.69 2.76 20.11
CA PRO A 117 4.95 3.84 19.17
C PRO A 117 5.81 4.92 19.83
N GLY A 118 6.89 5.32 19.15
CA GLY A 118 7.75 6.43 19.53
C GLY A 118 7.09 7.79 19.31
N SER A 119 7.90 8.84 19.25
CA SER A 119 7.39 10.18 18.92
C SER A 119 6.93 10.23 17.45
N GLY A 120 5.77 10.81 17.18
CA GLY A 120 5.23 10.93 15.81
C GLY A 120 6.06 11.83 14.88
N PHE A 121 6.92 12.66 15.45
CA PHE A 121 7.94 13.44 14.74
C PHE A 121 9.16 13.63 15.64
N LEU A 122 10.32 13.91 15.05
CA LEU A 122 11.57 14.17 15.76
C LEU A 122 11.99 15.63 15.54
N MET A 123 12.36 16.32 16.62
CA MET A 123 13.10 17.59 16.51
C MET A 123 14.59 17.26 16.44
N ASP A 124 15.28 17.80 15.43
CA ASP A 124 16.72 17.57 15.18
C ASP A 124 17.13 16.09 15.06
N GLY A 125 16.22 15.22 14.64
CA GLY A 125 16.46 13.78 14.52
C GLY A 125 16.53 13.01 15.85
N ILE A 126 16.18 13.65 16.98
CA ILE A 126 16.29 13.05 18.31
C ILE A 126 14.95 12.44 18.74
N ASN A 127 14.94 11.13 19.04
CA ASN A 127 13.81 10.45 19.69
C ASN A 127 13.97 10.46 21.20
N THR A 128 13.15 11.25 21.89
CA THR A 128 13.20 11.42 23.36
C THR A 128 12.51 10.30 24.15
N ARG A 129 11.79 9.39 23.48
CA ARG A 129 11.07 8.27 24.12
C ARG A 129 11.83 6.94 24.08
N GLY A 130 12.93 6.85 23.33
CA GLY A 130 13.74 5.64 23.21
C GLY A 130 14.93 5.56 24.16
N LYS A 131 14.96 6.40 25.21
CA LYS A 131 15.98 6.39 26.26
C LYS A 131 15.45 5.74 27.52
#